data_AF-A0A1N6VY48-F1
#
_entry.id   AF-A0A1N6VY48-F1
#
_cell.length_a   1.000
_cell.length_b   1.000
_cell.length_c   1.000
_cell.angle_alpha   90.00
_cell.angle_beta   90.00
_cell.angle_gamma   90.00
#
_symmetry.space_group_name_H-M   'P 1'
#
loop_
_entity.id
_entity.type
_entity.pdbx_description
1 polymer ?
#
loop_
_entity_poly.entity_id
_entity_poly.type
_entity_poly.pdbx_seq_one_letter_code
_entity_poly.pdbx_strand_id
1 'polypeptide(L)'
;MQARITLEDVAALARGCAVLGTGGGGDVRPGAIAARRAIREHGEVPLVTLDELPDDALVLPLSGIGAPTVSNEMVHGTDEPVRIAEEIERIFGRPPAAVMSSEIGGGNGVAPVAWAARLGLPLLDADAMGRAFPEVQMVSMYVAGIPANLVVMTDVVGNVVTIRPIDGLWSEQIARAVCVAAGSSALMADYVLTARECAGAVIEGTVSRAIAVGRATEGAADPLATLTAELGAVRLISGKLADLERRTTGGFARGTATIEGTGDDRGRTLTLEIQNENLVAVEDGRVRAMVPDLITVVDSQTATAIQTEGLRYGQRVTVLAWPCDPLWRTPKGLETAGPRAFGYDMDYLPVEKIA
;
A
#
# COMPACT_ATOMS: atom_id res chain seq x y z
N MET A 1 26.69 -10.11 -5.03
CA MET A 1 26.58 -8.64 -5.10
C MET A 1 25.24 -8.31 -4.47
N GLN A 2 25.20 -7.53 -3.40
CA GLN A 2 23.96 -7.21 -2.69
C GLN A 2 23.02 -6.44 -3.63
N ALA A 3 21.73 -6.78 -3.65
CA ALA A 3 20.74 -6.07 -4.47
C ALA A 3 20.63 -4.62 -3.98
N ARG A 4 20.35 -3.69 -4.90
CA ARG A 4 20.22 -2.26 -4.57
C ARG A 4 19.11 -1.65 -5.41
N ILE A 5 18.44 -0.66 -4.84
CA ILE A 5 17.49 0.20 -5.55
C ILE A 5 18.26 1.39 -6.11
N THR A 6 18.34 1.44 -7.42
CA THR A 6 19.01 2.48 -8.20
C THR A 6 18.02 3.53 -8.71
N LEU A 7 18.54 4.58 -9.36
CA LEU A 7 17.69 5.59 -10.00
C LEU A 7 16.80 5.04 -11.11
N GLU A 8 17.25 3.97 -11.79
CA GLU A 8 16.50 3.33 -12.87
C GLU A 8 15.33 2.49 -12.33
N ASP A 9 15.47 1.98 -11.11
CA ASP A 9 14.46 1.13 -10.47
C ASP A 9 13.25 1.90 -9.96
N VAL A 10 13.41 3.19 -9.63
CA VAL A 10 12.33 3.99 -9.02
C VAL A 10 11.08 4.06 -9.90
N ALA A 11 11.25 4.16 -11.23
CA ALA A 11 10.11 4.20 -12.14
C ALA A 11 9.34 2.88 -12.17
N ALA A 12 10.06 1.75 -12.16
CA ALA A 12 9.47 0.43 -12.08
C ALA A 12 8.80 0.19 -10.73
N LEU A 13 9.47 0.49 -9.62
CA LEU A 13 8.91 0.40 -8.27
C LEU A 13 7.60 1.20 -8.20
N ALA A 14 7.59 2.45 -8.65
CA ALA A 14 6.39 3.28 -8.64
C ALA A 14 5.24 2.68 -9.46
N ARG A 15 5.50 2.12 -10.64
CA ARG A 15 4.46 1.44 -11.43
C ARG A 15 3.91 0.21 -10.70
N GLY A 16 4.79 -0.61 -10.14
CA GLY A 16 4.40 -1.80 -9.37
C GLY A 16 3.59 -1.47 -8.11
N CYS A 17 4.06 -0.52 -7.31
CA CYS A 17 3.36 -0.05 -6.12
C CYS A 17 1.98 0.53 -6.47
N ALA A 18 1.86 1.28 -7.57
CA ALA A 18 0.55 1.79 -8.02
C ALA A 18 -0.44 0.66 -8.34
N VAL A 19 0.04 -0.43 -8.97
CA VAL A 19 -0.77 -1.62 -9.26
C VAL A 19 -1.18 -2.34 -7.98
N LEU A 20 -0.23 -2.58 -7.07
CA LEU A 20 -0.45 -3.27 -5.80
C LEU A 20 -1.26 -2.44 -4.80
N GLY A 21 -1.38 -1.13 -5.02
CA GLY A 21 -2.18 -0.22 -4.19
C GLY A 21 -3.68 -0.46 -4.27
N THR A 22 -4.19 -1.24 -5.21
CA THR A 22 -5.63 -1.55 -5.31
C THR A 22 -6.54 -0.31 -5.34
N GLY A 23 -6.02 0.79 -5.89
CA GLY A 23 -6.69 2.08 -5.91
C GLY A 23 -6.33 3.02 -4.74
N GLY A 24 -5.70 2.53 -3.68
CA GLY A 24 -5.25 3.31 -2.52
C GLY A 24 -3.72 3.39 -2.39
N GLY A 25 -3.24 3.58 -1.16
CA GLY A 25 -1.83 3.80 -0.81
C GLY A 25 -1.24 5.16 -1.26
N GLY A 26 -2.07 6.02 -1.86
CA GLY A 26 -1.71 7.35 -2.33
C GLY A 26 -0.98 7.38 -3.69
N ASP A 27 -0.83 8.58 -4.24
CA ASP A 27 -0.13 8.81 -5.50
C ASP A 27 1.37 8.47 -5.36
N VAL A 28 1.87 7.70 -6.32
CA VAL A 28 3.29 7.30 -6.38
C VAL A 28 4.22 8.43 -6.82
N ARG A 29 3.70 9.47 -7.50
CA ARG A 29 4.53 10.51 -8.13
C ARG A 29 5.36 11.30 -7.11
N PRO A 30 4.79 11.84 -6.00
CA PRO A 30 5.59 12.53 -4.99
C PRO A 30 6.68 11.64 -4.39
N GLY A 31 6.34 10.40 -4.04
CA GLY A 31 7.28 9.40 -3.52
C GLY A 31 8.42 9.10 -4.49
N ALA A 32 8.12 8.92 -5.79
CA ALA A 32 9.12 8.67 -6.82
C ALA A 32 10.08 9.86 -7.02
N ILE A 33 9.56 11.09 -6.97
CA ILE A 33 10.40 12.30 -7.04
C ILE A 33 11.33 12.37 -5.81
N ALA A 34 10.78 12.14 -4.62
CA ALA A 34 11.54 12.13 -3.37
C ALA A 34 12.63 11.04 -3.37
N ALA A 35 12.31 9.82 -3.80
CA ALA A 35 13.25 8.71 -3.89
C ALA A 35 14.40 9.01 -4.87
N ARG A 36 14.08 9.50 -6.08
CA ARG A 36 15.12 9.88 -7.06
C ARG A 36 16.01 11.00 -6.54
N ARG A 37 15.46 11.96 -5.82
CA ARG A 37 16.24 13.04 -5.19
C ARG A 37 17.16 12.48 -4.11
N ALA A 38 16.62 11.68 -3.21
CA ALA A 38 17.37 11.10 -2.09
C ALA A 38 18.50 10.18 -2.59
N ILE A 39 18.26 9.34 -3.61
CA ILE A 39 19.32 8.50 -4.19
C ILE A 39 20.46 9.34 -4.80
N ARG A 40 20.15 10.48 -5.43
CA ARG A 40 21.21 11.39 -5.94
C ARG A 40 22.00 12.06 -4.82
N GLU A 41 21.34 12.38 -3.71
CA GLU A 41 21.96 13.07 -2.57
C GLU A 41 22.78 12.13 -1.68
N HIS A 42 22.28 10.91 -1.42
CA HIS A 42 22.80 10.00 -0.40
C HIS A 42 23.29 8.65 -0.94
N GLY A 43 23.02 8.35 -2.22
CA GLY A 43 23.41 7.10 -2.88
C GLY A 43 22.30 6.07 -2.98
N GLU A 44 22.62 4.97 -3.67
CA GLU A 44 21.71 3.84 -3.87
C GLU A 44 21.41 3.11 -2.56
N VAL A 45 20.17 2.64 -2.41
CA VAL A 45 19.70 1.98 -1.20
C VAL A 45 19.92 0.47 -1.32
N PRO A 46 20.67 -0.17 -0.40
CA PRO A 46 20.75 -1.62 -0.36
C PRO A 46 19.36 -2.22 -0.10
N LEU A 47 18.96 -3.20 -0.91
CA LEU A 47 17.76 -3.99 -0.69
C LEU A 47 18.19 -5.30 -0.04
N VAL A 48 17.65 -5.59 1.15
CA VAL A 48 18.04 -6.75 1.94
C VAL A 48 16.86 -7.65 2.24
N THR A 49 17.11 -8.95 2.36
CA THR A 49 16.15 -9.92 2.87
C THR A 49 16.27 -10.07 4.39
N LEU A 50 15.29 -10.69 5.02
CA LEU A 50 15.25 -10.79 6.49
C LEU A 50 16.42 -11.61 7.06
N ASP A 51 16.87 -12.63 6.34
CA ASP A 51 18.00 -13.50 6.69
C ASP A 51 19.37 -12.83 6.53
N GLU A 52 19.44 -11.66 5.87
CA GLU A 52 20.66 -10.85 5.78
C GLU A 52 20.83 -9.90 6.99
N LEU A 53 19.79 -9.74 7.82
CA LEU A 53 19.84 -8.93 9.03
C LEU A 53 20.22 -9.77 10.26
N PRO A 54 20.99 -9.22 11.22
CA PRO A 54 21.13 -9.85 12.53
C PRO A 54 19.77 -10.05 13.20
N ASP A 55 19.58 -11.17 13.89
CA ASP A 55 18.30 -11.50 14.54
C ASP A 55 17.73 -10.40 15.43
N ASP A 56 18.61 -9.65 16.12
CA ASP A 56 18.23 -8.59 17.04
C ASP A 56 18.17 -7.20 16.38
N ALA A 57 18.45 -7.08 15.09
CA ALA A 57 18.40 -5.83 14.33
C ALA A 57 16.98 -5.24 14.35
N LEU A 58 16.86 -3.95 14.70
CA LEU A 58 15.56 -3.26 14.70
C LEU A 58 15.16 -2.89 13.27
N VAL A 59 14.00 -3.38 12.85
CA VAL A 59 13.32 -2.97 11.61
C VAL A 59 12.40 -1.81 11.94
N LEU A 60 12.47 -0.75 11.13
CA LEU A 60 11.65 0.44 11.24
C LEU A 60 10.65 0.49 10.08
N PRO A 61 9.41 -0.01 10.28
CA PRO A 61 8.32 0.23 9.36
C PRO A 61 8.00 1.72 9.29
N LEU A 62 7.83 2.24 8.09
CA LEU A 62 7.42 3.62 7.87
C LEU A 62 6.27 3.66 6.85
N SER A 63 5.29 4.53 7.13
CA SER A 63 4.23 4.89 6.18
C SER A 63 3.69 6.28 6.47
N GLY A 64 3.18 6.93 5.42
CA GLY A 64 2.34 8.10 5.58
C GLY A 64 0.95 7.69 6.06
N ILE A 65 0.38 8.49 6.96
CA ILE A 65 -1.03 8.42 7.38
C ILE A 65 -1.69 9.77 7.11
N GLY A 66 -2.90 9.74 6.55
CA GLY A 66 -3.64 10.95 6.23
C GLY A 66 -4.61 10.80 5.09
N ALA A 67 -5.09 11.93 4.59
CA ALA A 67 -5.97 11.97 3.43
C ALA A 67 -5.12 11.97 2.15
N PRO A 68 -5.31 11.01 1.21
CA PRO A 68 -4.54 10.96 -0.03
C PRO A 68 -4.57 12.27 -0.83
N THR A 69 -5.70 12.98 -0.79
CA THR A 69 -5.84 14.30 -1.44
C THR A 69 -4.93 15.36 -0.85
N VAL A 70 -4.64 15.31 0.46
CA VAL A 70 -3.72 16.23 1.14
C VAL A 70 -2.27 15.86 0.83
N SER A 71 -1.93 14.57 0.82
CA SER A 71 -0.57 14.09 0.51
C SER A 71 -0.09 14.46 -0.90
N ASN A 72 -1.02 14.78 -1.82
CA ASN A 72 -0.69 15.31 -3.15
C ASN A 72 -0.15 16.76 -3.12
N GLU A 73 -0.52 17.55 -2.11
CA GLU A 73 -0.13 18.95 -1.96
C GLU A 73 0.91 19.13 -0.85
N MET A 74 0.79 18.35 0.23
CA MET A 74 1.67 18.36 1.40
C MET A 74 2.61 17.15 1.36
N VAL A 75 3.67 17.26 0.57
CA VAL A 75 4.72 16.23 0.47
C VAL A 75 5.52 16.17 1.76
N HIS A 76 5.86 14.95 2.20
CA HIS A 76 6.73 14.74 3.35
C HIS A 76 8.05 15.51 3.24
N GLY A 77 8.44 16.13 4.34
CA GLY A 77 9.71 16.77 4.55
C GLY A 77 10.85 15.77 4.66
N THR A 78 12.08 16.29 4.71
CA THR A 78 13.30 15.49 4.72
C THR A 78 13.68 14.99 6.11
N ASP A 79 13.17 15.65 7.15
CA ASP A 79 13.59 15.46 8.54
C ASP A 79 12.65 14.54 9.31
N GLU A 80 11.42 14.33 8.82
CA GLU A 80 10.43 13.43 9.43
C GLU A 80 11.01 12.02 9.72
N PRO A 81 11.61 11.30 8.74
CA PRO A 81 12.17 9.98 9.03
C PRO A 81 13.33 10.01 10.04
N VAL A 82 14.10 11.11 10.08
CA VAL A 82 15.19 11.30 11.04
C VAL A 82 14.64 11.44 12.45
N ARG A 83 13.63 12.28 12.66
CA ARG A 83 12.98 12.48 13.97
C ARG A 83 12.35 11.18 14.49
N ILE A 84 11.72 10.41 13.62
CA ILE A 84 11.19 9.09 14.00
C ILE A 84 12.35 8.17 14.42
N ALA A 85 13.42 8.06 13.62
CA ALA A 85 14.55 7.20 13.95
C ALA A 85 15.22 7.59 15.28
N GLU A 86 15.37 8.89 15.57
CA GLU A 86 15.89 9.42 16.84
C GLU A 86 14.98 9.06 18.03
N GLU A 87 13.65 9.19 17.87
CA GLU A 87 12.70 8.83 18.92
C GLU A 87 12.66 7.32 19.16
N ILE A 88 12.79 6.52 18.12
CA ILE A 88 12.94 5.06 18.22
C ILE A 88 14.23 4.69 18.92
N GLU A 89 15.36 5.31 18.55
CA GLU A 89 16.64 5.09 19.23
C GLU A 89 16.56 5.45 20.72
N ARG A 90 15.89 6.56 21.05
CA ARG A 90 15.66 6.99 22.43
C ARG A 90 14.82 5.97 23.23
N ILE A 91 13.80 5.38 22.62
CA ILE A 91 12.89 4.42 23.28
C ILE A 91 13.54 3.04 23.46
N PHE A 92 14.22 2.54 22.42
CA PHE A 92 14.80 1.21 22.41
C PHE A 92 16.25 1.16 22.91
N GLY A 93 16.90 2.32 23.07
CA GLY A 93 18.30 2.43 23.50
C GLY A 93 19.31 2.00 22.43
N ARG A 94 18.87 1.84 21.18
CA ARG A 94 19.69 1.46 20.01
C ARG A 94 19.01 1.92 18.72
N PRO A 95 19.78 2.28 17.67
CA PRO A 95 19.21 2.77 16.43
C PRO A 95 18.53 1.66 15.61
N PRO A 96 17.59 2.04 14.72
CA PRO A 96 17.12 1.16 13.65
C PRO A 96 18.27 0.66 12.76
N ALA A 97 18.13 -0.56 12.26
CA ALA A 97 19.10 -1.21 11.38
C ALA A 97 18.61 -1.33 9.92
N ALA A 98 17.29 -1.29 9.69
CA ALA A 98 16.69 -1.31 8.36
C ALA A 98 15.37 -0.53 8.35
N VAL A 99 15.04 0.09 7.22
CA VAL A 99 13.69 0.63 6.96
C VAL A 99 12.87 -0.46 6.28
N MET A 100 11.57 -0.49 6.53
CA MET A 100 10.62 -1.34 5.80
C MET A 100 9.40 -0.50 5.40
N SER A 101 8.79 -0.78 4.25
CA SER A 101 7.48 -0.20 3.93
C SER A 101 6.43 -0.81 4.87
N SER A 102 5.58 -0.02 5.52
CA SER A 102 4.42 -0.64 6.20
C SER A 102 3.40 -1.14 5.17
N GLU A 103 3.32 -0.49 4.01
CA GLU A 103 2.37 -0.77 2.93
C GLU A 103 3.09 -0.69 1.59
N ILE A 104 3.08 -1.75 0.77
CA ILE A 104 3.68 -1.73 -0.57
C ILE A 104 2.82 -0.97 -1.60
N GLY A 105 1.54 -0.76 -1.29
CA GLY A 105 0.59 -0.06 -2.14
C GLY A 105 0.89 1.43 -2.29
N GLY A 106 0.77 1.95 -3.51
CA GLY A 106 0.80 3.38 -3.81
C GLY A 106 2.11 4.08 -3.38
N GLY A 107 1.99 5.36 -3.01
CA GLY A 107 3.11 6.20 -2.57
C GLY A 107 3.82 5.67 -1.32
N ASN A 108 3.10 4.99 -0.42
CA ASN A 108 3.68 4.36 0.76
C ASN A 108 4.67 3.23 0.44
N GLY A 109 4.54 2.57 -0.73
CA GLY A 109 5.54 1.60 -1.19
C GLY A 109 6.79 2.22 -1.80
N VAL A 110 6.73 3.48 -2.23
CA VAL A 110 7.84 4.16 -2.94
C VAL A 110 8.64 5.08 -2.04
N ALA A 111 7.96 5.84 -1.17
CA ALA A 111 8.57 6.81 -0.27
C ALA A 111 9.63 6.22 0.69
N PRO A 112 9.52 4.96 1.18
CA PRO A 112 10.54 4.31 1.98
C PRO A 112 11.93 4.27 1.37
N VAL A 113 12.06 4.25 0.03
CA VAL A 113 13.37 4.38 -0.63
C VAL A 113 14.03 5.73 -0.30
N ALA A 114 13.25 6.81 -0.28
CA ALA A 114 13.75 8.13 0.07
C ALA A 114 14.18 8.22 1.54
N TRP A 115 13.39 7.62 2.43
CA TRP A 115 13.64 7.60 3.87
C TRP A 115 14.87 6.75 4.21
N ALA A 116 14.98 5.55 3.64
CA ALA A 116 16.13 4.66 3.78
C ALA A 116 17.42 5.32 3.29
N ALA A 117 17.40 5.93 2.10
CA ALA A 117 18.53 6.68 1.56
C ALA A 117 18.98 7.82 2.49
N ARG A 118 18.03 8.60 3.02
CA ARG A 118 18.31 9.71 3.94
C ARG A 118 18.91 9.23 5.27
N LEU A 119 18.41 8.12 5.81
CA LEU A 119 18.89 7.53 7.06
C LEU A 119 20.21 6.76 6.87
N GLY A 120 20.63 6.48 5.64
CA GLY A 120 21.78 5.63 5.36
C GLY A 120 21.54 4.16 5.75
N LEU A 121 20.29 3.72 5.77
CA LEU A 121 19.87 2.37 6.14
C LEU A 121 19.47 1.56 4.90
N PRO A 122 19.61 0.22 4.92
CA PRO A 122 19.03 -0.63 3.91
C PRO A 122 17.48 -0.58 3.97
N LEU A 123 16.86 -0.92 2.85
CA LEU A 123 15.43 -1.21 2.78
C LEU A 123 15.24 -2.73 2.85
N LEU A 124 14.39 -3.19 3.76
CA LEU A 124 13.96 -4.58 3.84
C LEU A 124 12.99 -4.88 2.69
N ASP A 125 13.24 -5.96 1.95
CA ASP A 125 12.34 -6.47 0.90
C ASP A 125 11.14 -7.18 1.52
N ALA A 126 10.31 -6.41 2.20
CA ALA A 126 9.06 -6.85 2.80
C ALA A 126 8.14 -5.66 3.03
N ASP A 127 6.86 -5.94 3.27
CA ASP A 127 5.94 -4.97 3.85
C ASP A 127 4.94 -5.66 4.78
N ALA A 128 4.07 -4.86 5.40
CA ALA A 128 3.08 -5.37 6.31
C ALA A 128 1.75 -5.75 5.65
N MET A 129 1.51 -5.46 4.37
CA MET A 129 0.19 -5.59 3.75
C MET A 129 0.16 -6.45 2.48
N GLY A 130 1.20 -6.43 1.65
CA GLY A 130 1.23 -7.03 0.31
C GLY A 130 0.29 -6.34 -0.70
N ARG A 131 -0.43 -5.31 -0.24
CA ARG A 131 -1.39 -4.46 -0.94
C ARG A 131 -1.54 -3.14 -0.18
N ALA A 132 -2.60 -2.38 -0.43
CA ALA A 132 -3.03 -1.30 0.45
C ALA A 132 -4.25 -1.67 1.30
N PHE A 133 -4.31 -1.14 2.52
CA PHE A 133 -5.47 -1.17 3.42
C PHE A 133 -5.62 0.16 4.16
N PRO A 134 -6.85 0.58 4.51
CA PRO A 134 -7.07 1.96 4.96
C PRO A 134 -6.77 2.20 6.45
N GLU A 135 -6.76 1.16 7.28
CA GLU A 135 -6.70 1.27 8.75
C GLU A 135 -5.42 0.65 9.32
N VAL A 136 -4.85 1.27 10.36
CA VAL A 136 -3.53 0.92 10.93
C VAL A 136 -3.44 -0.54 11.40
N GLN A 137 -4.52 -1.12 11.95
CA GLN A 137 -4.50 -2.52 12.38
C GLN A 137 -4.51 -3.53 11.23
N MET A 138 -4.78 -3.11 9.99
CA MET A 138 -4.87 -3.99 8.82
C MET A 138 -3.47 -4.35 8.29
N VAL A 139 -2.63 -4.86 9.17
CA VAL A 139 -1.25 -5.25 8.91
C VAL A 139 -1.00 -6.70 9.34
N SER A 140 -0.09 -7.36 8.64
CA SER A 140 0.27 -8.77 8.83
C SER A 140 0.77 -9.06 10.25
N MET A 141 1.50 -8.13 10.88
CA MET A 141 1.94 -8.27 12.26
C MET A 141 0.76 -8.37 13.24
N TYR A 142 -0.32 -7.61 13.01
CA TYR A 142 -1.54 -7.71 13.81
C TYR A 142 -2.21 -9.08 13.63
N VAL A 143 -2.25 -9.57 12.38
CA VAL A 143 -2.79 -10.91 12.06
C VAL A 143 -1.95 -12.01 12.70
N ALA A 144 -0.63 -11.83 12.79
CA ALA A 144 0.31 -12.70 13.49
C ALA A 144 0.19 -12.61 15.03
N GLY A 145 -0.67 -11.74 15.56
CA GLY A 145 -0.91 -11.59 17.00
C GLY A 145 0.11 -10.72 17.73
N ILE A 146 0.93 -9.96 16.99
CA ILE A 146 1.85 -8.99 17.58
C ILE A 146 1.03 -7.76 18.02
N PRO A 147 1.20 -7.27 19.26
CA PRO A 147 0.45 -6.11 19.73
C PRO A 147 1.02 -4.81 19.13
N ALA A 148 0.17 -3.98 18.53
CA ALA A 148 0.47 -2.56 18.31
C ALA A 148 0.50 -1.85 19.67
N ASN A 149 1.68 -1.74 20.29
CA ASN A 149 1.86 -1.16 21.63
C ASN A 149 2.75 0.11 21.62
N LEU A 150 3.22 0.50 20.45
CA LEU A 150 4.01 1.70 20.22
C LEU A 150 3.72 2.24 18.82
N VAL A 151 3.38 3.51 18.75
CA VAL A 151 3.32 4.28 17.50
C VAL A 151 4.09 5.57 17.71
N VAL A 152 4.96 5.91 16.77
CA VAL A 152 5.66 7.20 16.73
C VAL A 152 5.21 7.93 15.46
N MET A 153 4.74 9.15 15.61
CA MET A 153 4.29 10.00 14.52
C MET A 153 5.06 11.29 14.50
N THR A 154 5.26 11.85 13.31
CA THR A 154 5.77 13.21 13.14
C THR A 154 5.05 13.91 12.00
N ASP A 155 4.94 15.23 12.11
CA ASP A 155 4.37 16.07 11.07
C ASP A 155 5.45 16.88 10.34
N VAL A 156 5.06 17.53 9.25
CA VAL A 156 5.95 18.35 8.42
C VAL A 156 6.51 19.58 9.15
N VAL A 157 5.89 20.00 10.26
CA VAL A 157 6.33 21.17 11.06
C VAL A 157 7.39 20.75 12.09
N GLY A 158 7.43 19.47 12.46
CA GLY A 158 8.44 18.87 13.32
C GLY A 158 7.94 18.47 14.70
N ASN A 159 6.63 18.40 14.93
CA ASN A 159 6.10 17.78 16.14
C ASN A 159 6.38 16.28 16.11
N VAL A 160 6.63 15.69 17.28
CA VAL A 160 6.79 14.24 17.47
C VAL A 160 5.80 13.78 18.53
N VAL A 161 5.03 12.75 18.23
CA VAL A 161 4.02 12.19 19.11
C VAL A 161 4.25 10.69 19.27
N THR A 162 4.38 10.25 20.51
CA THR A 162 4.54 8.84 20.86
C THR A 162 3.28 8.34 21.56
N ILE A 163 2.66 7.31 21.00
CA ILE A 163 1.41 6.71 21.47
C ILE A 163 1.72 5.30 21.96
N ARG A 164 1.12 4.91 23.09
CA ARG A 164 1.14 3.53 23.62
C ARG A 164 -0.29 3.00 23.67
N PRO A 165 -0.84 2.54 22.54
CA PRO A 165 -2.21 2.05 22.49
C PRO A 165 -2.31 0.67 23.17
N ILE A 166 -3.52 0.31 23.59
CA ILE A 166 -3.77 -0.99 24.23
C ILE A 166 -3.93 -2.13 23.21
N ASP A 167 -4.28 -1.81 21.97
CA ASP A 167 -4.41 -2.72 20.83
C ASP A 167 -4.35 -1.95 19.49
N GLY A 168 -4.47 -2.68 18.37
CA GLY A 168 -4.47 -2.11 17.02
C GLY A 168 -5.64 -1.17 16.72
N LEU A 169 -6.82 -1.40 17.31
CA LEU A 169 -7.99 -0.55 17.07
C LEU A 169 -7.82 0.82 17.74
N TRP A 170 -7.28 0.82 18.96
CA TRP A 170 -6.89 2.06 19.64
C TRP A 170 -5.72 2.76 18.96
N SER A 171 -4.79 2.00 18.36
CA SER A 171 -3.72 2.54 17.53
C SER A 171 -4.29 3.40 16.39
N GLU A 172 -5.17 2.81 15.59
CA GLU A 172 -5.89 3.49 14.50
C GLU A 172 -6.65 4.74 14.98
N GLN A 173 -7.45 4.60 16.04
CA GLN A 173 -8.29 5.69 16.55
C GLN A 173 -7.45 6.89 17.02
N ILE A 174 -6.38 6.66 17.79
CA ILE A 174 -5.55 7.74 18.33
C ILE A 174 -4.65 8.33 17.25
N ALA A 175 -4.01 7.48 16.43
CA ALA A 175 -3.14 7.93 15.34
C ALA A 175 -3.93 8.81 14.35
N ARG A 176 -5.18 8.44 14.02
CA ARG A 176 -6.01 9.25 13.13
C ARG A 176 -6.36 10.62 13.74
N ALA A 177 -6.65 10.68 15.04
CA ALA A 177 -6.90 11.95 15.72
C ALA A 177 -5.67 12.87 15.70
N VAL A 178 -4.48 12.32 15.93
CA VAL A 178 -3.22 13.06 15.84
C VAL A 178 -2.96 13.53 14.40
N CYS A 179 -3.18 12.67 13.41
CA CYS A 179 -3.02 13.00 12.00
C CYS A 179 -3.94 14.17 11.59
N VAL A 180 -5.20 14.18 12.03
CA VAL A 180 -6.13 15.31 11.78
C VAL A 180 -5.58 16.61 12.38
N ALA A 181 -5.08 16.57 13.61
CA ALA A 181 -4.49 17.74 14.27
C ALA A 181 -3.20 18.23 13.56
N ALA A 182 -2.44 17.32 12.97
CA ALA A 182 -1.24 17.58 12.17
C ALA A 182 -1.52 18.15 10.76
N GLY A 183 -2.78 18.43 10.42
CA GLY A 183 -3.15 18.93 9.09
C GLY A 183 -3.53 17.82 8.10
N SER A 184 -3.95 16.65 8.61
CA SER A 184 -4.37 15.47 7.82
C SER A 184 -3.25 14.82 7.00
N SER A 185 -2.00 14.96 7.45
CA SER A 185 -0.82 14.27 6.92
C SER A 185 0.23 14.13 8.03
N ALA A 186 0.78 12.94 8.20
CA ALA A 186 1.89 12.67 9.12
C ALA A 186 2.68 11.45 8.63
N LEU A 187 3.97 11.39 8.95
CA LEU A 187 4.76 10.17 8.85
C LEU A 187 4.59 9.37 10.15
N MET A 188 4.49 8.05 10.04
CA MET A 188 4.27 7.15 11.16
C MET A 188 5.22 5.95 11.11
N ALA A 189 5.66 5.52 12.29
CA ALA A 189 6.24 4.21 12.54
C ALA A 189 5.44 3.48 13.61
N ASP A 190 5.06 2.27 13.32
CA ASP A 190 4.48 1.29 14.22
C ASP A 190 5.18 -0.06 13.99
N TYR A 191 4.91 -1.05 14.86
CA TYR A 191 5.53 -2.38 14.77
C TYR A 191 7.05 -2.34 14.56
N VAL A 192 7.75 -1.51 15.33
CA VAL A 192 9.22 -1.56 15.40
C VAL A 192 9.62 -2.83 16.13
N LEU A 193 10.11 -3.78 15.35
CA LEU A 193 10.37 -5.16 15.75
C LEU A 193 11.82 -5.54 15.46
N THR A 194 12.31 -6.57 16.13
CA THR A 194 13.56 -7.23 15.74
C THR A 194 13.37 -8.04 14.46
N ALA A 195 14.43 -8.27 13.68
CA ALA A 195 14.38 -9.12 12.50
C ALA A 195 13.83 -10.53 12.82
N ARG A 196 14.18 -11.07 14.00
CA ARG A 196 13.62 -12.33 14.51
C ARG A 196 12.10 -12.28 14.70
N GLU A 197 11.56 -11.18 15.20
CA GLU A 197 10.11 -11.00 15.40
C GLU A 197 9.37 -10.75 14.08
N CYS A 198 10.03 -10.17 13.07
CA CYS A 198 9.46 -10.02 11.73
C CYS A 198 9.26 -11.37 11.02
N ALA A 199 10.05 -12.41 11.36
CA ALA A 199 9.99 -13.70 10.70
C ALA A 199 8.61 -14.36 10.86
N GLY A 200 7.90 -14.52 9.74
CA GLY A 200 6.52 -15.04 9.71
C GLY A 200 5.44 -14.05 10.13
N ALA A 201 5.81 -12.79 10.42
CA ALA A 201 4.88 -11.71 10.76
C ALA A 201 4.80 -10.60 9.69
N VAL A 202 5.63 -10.68 8.64
CA VAL A 202 5.66 -9.76 7.50
C VAL A 202 5.46 -10.52 6.19
N ILE A 203 5.16 -9.81 5.10
CA ILE A 203 5.08 -10.38 3.76
C ILE A 203 6.38 -10.05 3.03
N GLU A 204 7.22 -11.07 2.81
CA GLU A 204 8.53 -10.92 2.19
C GLU A 204 8.44 -10.80 0.65
N GLY A 205 9.44 -10.14 0.05
CA GLY A 205 9.61 -10.04 -1.40
C GLY A 205 8.74 -9.00 -2.09
N THR A 206 8.04 -8.14 -1.34
CA THR A 206 7.02 -7.23 -1.93
C THR A 206 7.63 -6.06 -2.68
N VAL A 207 8.81 -5.58 -2.29
CA VAL A 207 9.55 -4.54 -3.02
C VAL A 207 10.09 -5.11 -4.33
N SER A 208 10.73 -6.27 -4.29
CA SER A 208 11.19 -6.97 -5.50
C SER A 208 10.05 -7.29 -6.45
N ARG A 209 8.91 -7.76 -5.93
CA ARG A 209 7.70 -8.01 -6.72
C ARG A 209 7.17 -6.74 -7.40
N ALA A 210 7.11 -5.62 -6.68
CA ALA A 210 6.69 -4.34 -7.25
C ALA A 210 7.63 -3.91 -8.40
N ILE A 211 8.95 -4.02 -8.20
CA ILE A 211 9.93 -3.73 -9.26
C ILE A 211 9.72 -4.66 -10.47
N ALA A 212 9.52 -5.96 -10.25
CA ALA A 212 9.32 -6.93 -11.32
C ALA A 212 8.07 -6.59 -12.17
N VAL A 213 6.93 -6.35 -11.51
CA VAL A 213 5.67 -5.94 -12.18
C VAL A 213 5.87 -4.65 -12.98
N GLY A 214 6.52 -3.65 -12.40
CA GLY A 214 6.76 -2.38 -13.05
C GLY A 214 7.76 -2.44 -14.21
N ARG A 215 8.73 -3.36 -14.18
CA ARG A 215 9.67 -3.59 -15.29
C ARG A 215 9.01 -4.36 -16.43
N ALA A 216 8.25 -5.42 -16.10
CA ALA A 216 7.59 -6.25 -17.10
C ALA A 216 6.61 -5.46 -17.98
N THR A 217 5.96 -4.44 -17.41
CA THR A 217 5.00 -3.59 -18.12
C THR A 217 5.63 -2.44 -18.89
N GLU A 218 6.92 -2.16 -18.70
CA GLU A 218 7.59 -1.03 -19.35
C GLU A 218 7.93 -1.34 -20.81
N GLY A 219 7.34 -0.59 -21.74
CA GLY A 219 7.60 -0.76 -23.17
C GLY A 219 7.05 -2.07 -23.75
N ALA A 220 6.21 -2.79 -23.00
CA ALA A 220 5.54 -3.99 -23.49
C ALA A 220 4.63 -3.66 -24.67
N ALA A 221 4.62 -4.53 -25.69
CA ALA A 221 3.75 -4.37 -26.86
C ALA A 221 2.26 -4.49 -26.49
N ASP A 222 1.95 -5.39 -25.54
CA ASP A 222 0.65 -5.51 -24.90
C ASP A 222 0.84 -5.43 -23.37
N PRO A 223 0.83 -4.22 -22.79
CA PRO A 223 1.10 -4.04 -21.37
C PRO A 223 0.01 -4.65 -20.50
N LEU A 224 -1.24 -4.73 -20.98
CA LEU A 224 -2.35 -5.29 -20.22
C LEU A 224 -2.26 -6.81 -20.12
N ALA A 225 -1.99 -7.50 -21.24
CA ALA A 225 -1.78 -8.94 -21.22
C ALA A 225 -0.55 -9.31 -20.38
N THR A 226 0.53 -8.53 -20.49
CA THR A 226 1.74 -8.72 -19.69
C THR A 226 1.45 -8.55 -18.19
N LEU A 227 0.80 -7.46 -17.81
CA LEU A 227 0.42 -7.20 -16.41
C LEU A 227 -0.48 -8.33 -15.85
N THR A 228 -1.45 -8.77 -16.65
CA THR A 228 -2.38 -9.83 -16.26
C THR A 228 -1.64 -11.14 -15.99
N ALA A 229 -0.68 -11.49 -16.84
CA ALA A 229 0.14 -12.70 -16.68
C ALA A 229 1.07 -12.61 -15.46
N GLU A 230 1.79 -11.49 -15.29
CA GLU A 230 2.72 -11.27 -14.17
C GLU A 230 2.02 -11.32 -12.80
N LEU A 231 0.77 -10.87 -12.72
CA LEU A 231 -0.01 -10.89 -11.49
C LEU A 231 -0.74 -12.22 -11.26
N GLY A 232 -0.85 -13.08 -12.29
CA GLY A 232 -1.81 -14.19 -12.29
C GLY A 232 -3.26 -13.70 -12.14
N ALA A 233 -3.57 -12.53 -12.72
CA ALA A 233 -4.84 -11.86 -12.54
C ALA A 233 -5.92 -12.35 -13.50
N VAL A 234 -7.16 -12.19 -13.07
CA VAL A 234 -8.35 -12.35 -13.91
C VAL A 234 -8.83 -10.96 -14.33
N ARG A 235 -9.14 -10.82 -15.62
CA ARG A 235 -9.75 -9.62 -16.19
C ARG A 235 -11.27 -9.67 -15.99
N LEU A 236 -11.79 -8.82 -15.11
CA LEU A 236 -13.22 -8.81 -14.79
C LEU A 236 -14.05 -8.13 -15.89
N ILE A 237 -13.61 -6.96 -16.36
CA ILE A 237 -14.26 -6.18 -17.43
C ILE A 237 -13.28 -5.21 -18.09
N SER A 238 -13.46 -4.95 -19.38
CA SER A 238 -12.85 -3.82 -20.10
C SER A 238 -13.93 -2.87 -20.60
N GLY A 239 -13.86 -1.59 -20.22
CA GLY A 239 -14.96 -0.66 -20.41
C GLY A 239 -14.60 0.81 -20.29
N LYS A 240 -15.63 1.61 -20.06
CA LYS A 240 -15.53 3.05 -19.78
C LYS A 240 -16.17 3.35 -18.43
N LEU A 241 -15.54 4.20 -17.63
CA LEU A 241 -16.23 4.75 -16.46
C LEU A 241 -17.46 5.54 -16.89
N ALA A 242 -18.63 5.10 -16.43
CA ALA A 242 -19.94 5.66 -16.77
C ALA A 242 -20.57 6.42 -15.60
N ASP A 243 -20.22 6.07 -14.36
CA ASP A 243 -20.64 6.84 -13.20
C ASP A 243 -19.61 6.74 -12.07
N LEU A 244 -19.59 7.75 -11.22
CA LEU A 244 -18.64 7.84 -10.11
C LEU A 244 -19.19 8.68 -8.99
N GLU A 245 -19.59 8.03 -7.90
CA GLU A 245 -20.01 8.67 -6.67
C GLU A 245 -18.88 8.57 -5.65
N ARG A 246 -18.46 9.70 -5.07
CA ARG A 246 -17.44 9.73 -4.01
C ARG A 246 -17.82 10.73 -2.93
N ARG A 247 -17.69 10.31 -1.67
CA ARG A 247 -17.96 11.11 -0.48
C ARG A 247 -16.89 10.84 0.58
N THR A 248 -16.38 11.88 1.22
CA THR A 248 -15.44 11.71 2.34
C THR A 248 -16.23 11.57 3.64
N THR A 249 -16.11 10.42 4.29
CA THR A 249 -16.80 10.12 5.56
C THR A 249 -15.85 9.39 6.50
N GLY A 250 -15.78 9.83 7.77
CA GLY A 250 -14.89 9.22 8.77
C GLY A 250 -13.39 9.31 8.44
N GLY A 251 -12.97 10.23 7.58
CA GLY A 251 -11.59 10.34 7.11
C GLY A 251 -11.24 9.45 5.91
N PHE A 252 -12.21 8.71 5.36
CA PHE A 252 -12.03 7.82 4.21
C PHE A 252 -12.85 8.31 3.00
N ALA A 253 -12.31 8.11 1.79
CA ALA A 253 -13.03 8.30 0.55
C ALA A 253 -13.90 7.08 0.26
N ARG A 254 -15.21 7.18 0.49
CA ARG A 254 -16.18 6.11 0.24
C ARG A 254 -17.00 6.41 -1.01
N GLY A 255 -17.35 5.37 -1.76
CA GLY A 255 -18.09 5.60 -3.00
C GLY A 255 -18.25 4.38 -3.88
N THR A 256 -18.80 4.61 -5.06
CA THR A 256 -18.98 3.60 -6.10
C THR A 256 -18.46 4.10 -7.44
N ALA A 257 -17.90 3.19 -8.23
CA ALA A 257 -17.52 3.44 -9.62
C ALA A 257 -18.21 2.43 -10.52
N THR A 258 -18.93 2.92 -11.54
CA THR A 258 -19.64 2.07 -12.50
C THR A 258 -18.90 2.05 -13.83
N ILE A 259 -18.57 0.85 -14.31
CA ILE A 259 -17.88 0.62 -15.58
C ILE A 259 -18.86 -0.05 -16.55
N GLU A 260 -19.11 0.61 -17.67
CA GLU A 260 -19.85 0.04 -18.80
C GLU A 260 -18.88 -0.66 -19.75
N GLY A 261 -19.12 -1.95 -20.00
CA GLY A 261 -18.28 -2.77 -20.86
C GLY A 261 -18.27 -2.30 -22.31
N THR A 262 -17.12 -2.47 -22.95
CA THR A 262 -16.89 -2.09 -24.36
C THR A 262 -16.27 -3.26 -25.12
N GLY A 263 -16.32 -3.22 -26.46
CA GLY A 263 -15.79 -4.31 -27.28
C GLY A 263 -16.52 -5.63 -26.99
N ASP A 264 -15.76 -6.65 -26.58
CA ASP A 264 -16.27 -7.98 -26.24
C ASP A 264 -17.12 -7.98 -24.96
N ASP A 265 -16.95 -6.98 -24.09
CA ASP A 265 -17.72 -6.83 -22.86
C ASP A 265 -18.96 -5.94 -23.04
N ARG A 266 -19.32 -5.58 -24.27
CA ARG A 266 -20.46 -4.68 -24.53
C ARG A 266 -21.76 -5.24 -23.93
N GLY A 267 -22.46 -4.41 -23.17
CA GLY A 267 -23.72 -4.77 -22.52
C GLY A 267 -23.56 -5.30 -21.09
N ARG A 268 -22.31 -5.48 -20.63
CA ARG A 268 -21.97 -5.79 -19.24
C ARG A 268 -21.77 -4.50 -18.44
N THR A 269 -22.09 -4.54 -17.14
CA THR A 269 -21.86 -3.43 -16.22
C THR A 269 -21.28 -3.96 -14.91
N LEU A 270 -20.12 -3.44 -14.52
CA LEU A 270 -19.47 -3.76 -13.25
C LEU A 270 -19.51 -2.52 -12.34
N THR A 271 -19.91 -2.70 -11.09
CA THR A 271 -19.83 -1.69 -10.05
C THR A 271 -18.74 -2.05 -9.05
N LEU A 272 -17.85 -1.10 -8.77
CA LEU A 272 -16.85 -1.18 -7.72
C LEU A 272 -17.32 -0.43 -6.49
N GLU A 273 -17.23 -1.06 -5.33
CA GLU A 273 -17.39 -0.42 -4.03
C GLU A 273 -16.01 0.02 -3.50
N ILE A 274 -15.92 1.27 -3.04
CA ILE A 274 -14.66 1.93 -2.72
C ILE A 274 -14.66 2.44 -1.27
N GLN A 275 -13.57 2.22 -0.55
CA GLN A 275 -13.18 2.93 0.67
C GLN A 275 -11.66 3.12 0.65
N ASN A 276 -11.18 4.24 0.11
CA ASN A 276 -9.79 4.50 -0.32
C ASN A 276 -9.26 3.51 -1.38
N GLU A 277 -9.45 2.21 -1.18
CA GLU A 277 -9.14 1.11 -2.08
C GLU A 277 -10.43 0.57 -2.74
N ASN A 278 -10.28 -0.18 -3.84
CA ASN A 278 -11.37 -0.96 -4.43
C ASN A 278 -11.59 -2.22 -3.60
N LEU A 279 -12.76 -2.36 -2.99
CA LEU A 279 -13.04 -3.42 -2.01
C LEU A 279 -13.88 -4.56 -2.57
N VAL A 280 -14.91 -4.26 -3.37
CA VAL A 280 -15.82 -5.27 -3.90
C VAL A 280 -16.16 -4.93 -5.35
N ALA A 281 -16.19 -5.93 -6.22
CA ALA A 281 -16.64 -5.82 -7.60
C ALA A 281 -17.91 -6.62 -7.80
N VAL A 282 -19.00 -5.98 -8.25
CA VAL A 282 -20.33 -6.58 -8.41
C VAL A 282 -20.80 -6.43 -9.85
N GLU A 283 -21.27 -7.51 -10.46
CA GLU A 283 -21.90 -7.54 -11.79
C GLU A 283 -23.23 -8.30 -11.68
N ASP A 284 -24.33 -7.69 -12.13
CA ASP A 284 -25.69 -8.28 -12.09
C ASP A 284 -26.09 -8.86 -10.71
N GLY A 285 -25.72 -8.17 -9.63
CA GLY A 285 -25.98 -8.58 -8.25
C GLY A 285 -25.10 -9.75 -7.76
N ARG A 286 -24.11 -10.18 -8.55
CA ARG A 286 -23.14 -11.22 -8.18
C ARG A 286 -21.79 -10.59 -7.90
N VAL A 287 -21.17 -11.00 -6.80
CA VAL A 287 -19.80 -10.58 -6.47
C VAL A 287 -18.81 -11.34 -7.38
N ARG A 288 -17.90 -10.59 -8.00
CA ARG A 288 -16.87 -11.11 -8.92
C ARG A 288 -15.47 -11.03 -8.34
N ALA A 289 -15.25 -10.14 -7.39
CA ALA A 289 -14.05 -10.09 -6.57
C ALA A 289 -14.38 -9.34 -5.26
N MET A 290 -13.64 -9.65 -4.20
CA MET A 290 -13.80 -9.02 -2.90
C MET A 290 -12.47 -9.02 -2.13
N VAL A 291 -12.30 -8.02 -1.29
CA VAL A 291 -11.25 -7.93 -0.28
C VAL A 291 -11.23 -9.20 0.60
N PRO A 292 -10.07 -9.74 1.00
CA PRO A 292 -8.71 -9.19 0.86
C PRO A 292 -8.04 -9.38 -0.51
N ASP A 293 -8.63 -10.11 -1.46
CA ASP A 293 -8.06 -10.22 -2.81
C ASP A 293 -7.94 -8.84 -3.46
N LEU A 294 -6.91 -8.68 -4.30
CA LEU A 294 -6.56 -7.39 -4.87
C LEU A 294 -7.50 -7.07 -6.03
N ILE A 295 -7.99 -5.84 -6.08
CA ILE A 295 -8.83 -5.31 -7.17
C ILE A 295 -8.21 -3.99 -7.63
N THR A 296 -7.76 -3.94 -8.89
CA THR A 296 -7.10 -2.75 -9.45
C THR A 296 -7.76 -2.33 -10.74
N VAL A 297 -7.95 -1.01 -10.88
CA VAL A 297 -8.37 -0.37 -12.12
C VAL A 297 -7.14 0.15 -12.85
N VAL A 298 -6.98 -0.22 -14.11
CA VAL A 298 -5.91 0.26 -14.97
C VAL A 298 -6.47 0.92 -16.22
N ASP A 299 -5.72 1.86 -16.79
CA ASP A 299 -5.98 2.39 -18.12
C ASP A 299 -5.87 1.25 -19.17
N SER A 300 -6.89 1.09 -20.00
CA SER A 300 -6.98 -0.05 -20.93
C SER A 300 -5.93 -0.05 -22.04
N GLN A 301 -5.24 1.06 -22.30
CA GLN A 301 -4.24 1.14 -23.36
C GLN A 301 -2.83 0.99 -22.81
N THR A 302 -2.57 1.57 -21.64
CA THR A 302 -1.22 1.67 -21.06
C THR A 302 -0.98 0.69 -19.92
N ALA A 303 -2.03 0.07 -19.38
CA ALA A 303 -2.02 -0.70 -18.13
C ALA A 303 -1.55 0.10 -16.91
N THR A 304 -1.53 1.43 -16.99
CA THR A 304 -1.20 2.30 -15.85
C THR A 304 -2.31 2.22 -14.82
N ALA A 305 -1.98 1.87 -13.58
CA ALA A 305 -2.94 1.85 -12.48
C ALA A 305 -3.52 3.23 -12.21
N ILE A 306 -4.81 3.28 -11.92
CA ILE A 306 -5.55 4.50 -11.61
C ILE A 306 -6.03 4.41 -10.17
N GLN A 307 -5.52 5.29 -9.31
CA GLN A 307 -5.96 5.41 -7.93
C GLN A 307 -7.42 5.88 -7.85
N THR A 308 -8.11 5.60 -6.75
CA THR A 308 -9.54 5.92 -6.59
C THR A 308 -9.80 7.42 -6.65
N GLU A 309 -8.87 8.26 -6.18
CA GLU A 309 -8.92 9.71 -6.35
C GLU A 309 -8.65 10.17 -7.79
N GLY A 310 -8.06 9.31 -8.63
CA GLY A 310 -7.74 9.53 -10.05
C GLY A 310 -8.84 9.11 -11.03
N LEU A 311 -9.83 8.34 -10.57
CA LEU A 311 -10.97 7.90 -11.40
C LEU A 311 -11.79 9.08 -11.91
N ARG A 312 -12.13 9.11 -13.21
CA ARG A 312 -12.91 10.15 -13.88
C ARG A 312 -13.89 9.53 -14.87
N TYR A 313 -15.07 10.14 -15.01
CA TYR A 313 -16.03 9.78 -16.05
C TYR A 313 -15.37 9.78 -17.42
N GLY A 314 -15.68 8.77 -18.23
CA GLY A 314 -15.21 8.67 -19.61
C GLY A 314 -13.84 8.01 -19.80
N GLN A 315 -13.08 7.76 -18.73
CA GLN A 315 -11.82 7.01 -18.83
C GLN A 315 -12.07 5.58 -19.32
N ARG A 316 -11.19 5.10 -20.19
CA ARG A 316 -11.21 3.72 -20.71
C ARG A 316 -10.38 2.86 -19.77
N VAL A 317 -11.03 1.94 -19.08
CA VAL A 317 -10.40 1.19 -18.00
C VAL A 317 -10.64 -0.30 -18.12
N THR A 318 -9.72 -1.06 -17.55
CA THR A 318 -9.85 -2.49 -17.34
C THR A 318 -9.73 -2.77 -15.85
N VAL A 319 -10.62 -3.61 -15.32
CA VAL A 319 -10.58 -4.04 -13.92
C VAL A 319 -9.95 -5.41 -13.85
N LEU A 320 -8.89 -5.52 -13.06
CA LEU A 320 -8.15 -6.75 -12.80
C LEU A 320 -8.36 -7.16 -11.34
N ALA A 321 -8.41 -8.47 -11.08
CA ALA A 321 -8.43 -9.01 -9.74
C ALA A 321 -7.55 -10.25 -9.60
N TRP A 322 -6.87 -10.42 -8.46
CA TRP A 322 -5.98 -11.55 -8.22
C TRP A 322 -5.84 -11.89 -6.72
N PRO A 323 -5.32 -13.08 -6.39
CA PRO A 323 -5.22 -13.55 -5.01
C PRO A 323 -4.40 -12.64 -4.11
N CYS A 324 -4.88 -12.44 -2.89
CA CYS A 324 -4.10 -11.90 -1.77
C CYS A 324 -3.04 -12.89 -1.26
N ASP A 325 -2.15 -12.38 -0.42
CA ASP A 325 -1.25 -13.24 0.36
C ASP A 325 -2.05 -14.24 1.22
N PRO A 326 -1.63 -15.52 1.31
CA PRO A 326 -2.32 -16.54 2.10
C PRO A 326 -2.58 -16.17 3.56
N LEU A 327 -1.76 -15.30 4.17
CA LEU A 327 -1.96 -14.80 5.53
C LEU A 327 -3.35 -14.17 5.70
N TRP A 328 -3.82 -13.42 4.70
CA TRP A 328 -5.11 -12.74 4.73
C TRP A 328 -6.30 -13.68 4.66
N ARG A 329 -6.09 -14.93 4.20
CA ARG A 329 -7.12 -15.97 4.10
C ARG A 329 -7.29 -16.76 5.40
N THR A 330 -6.46 -16.51 6.41
CA THR A 330 -6.61 -17.10 7.75
C THR A 330 -7.85 -16.53 8.45
N PRO A 331 -8.41 -17.21 9.48
CA PRO A 331 -9.53 -16.66 10.24
C PRO A 331 -9.26 -15.26 10.79
N LYS A 332 -8.06 -15.02 11.35
CA LYS A 332 -7.69 -13.69 11.86
C LYS A 332 -7.49 -12.67 10.75
N GLY A 333 -6.93 -13.08 9.61
CA GLY A 333 -6.82 -12.23 8.41
C GLY A 333 -8.19 -11.76 7.90
N LEU A 334 -9.15 -12.68 7.81
CA LEU A 334 -10.52 -12.38 7.38
C LEU A 334 -11.32 -11.57 8.40
N GLU A 335 -11.08 -11.78 9.70
CA GLU A 335 -11.63 -10.92 10.76
C GLU A 335 -11.10 -9.49 10.63
N THR A 336 -9.81 -9.33 10.28
CA THR A 336 -9.13 -8.04 10.25
C THR A 336 -9.42 -7.25 8.96
N ALA A 337 -9.41 -7.94 7.80
CA ALA A 337 -9.45 -7.30 6.49
C ALA A 337 -10.34 -8.04 5.48
N GLY A 338 -11.22 -8.93 5.93
CA GLY A 338 -12.24 -9.56 5.08
C GLY A 338 -13.44 -8.63 4.82
N PRO A 339 -14.40 -9.04 3.96
CA PRO A 339 -15.54 -8.20 3.58
C PRO A 339 -16.35 -7.70 4.78
N ARG A 340 -16.54 -8.55 5.80
CA ARG A 340 -17.26 -8.18 7.04
C ARG A 340 -16.55 -7.09 7.85
N ALA A 341 -15.21 -7.02 7.81
CA ALA A 341 -14.45 -5.96 8.48
C ALA A 341 -14.77 -4.58 7.89
N PHE A 342 -15.09 -4.53 6.59
CA PHE A 342 -15.54 -3.32 5.89
C PHE A 342 -17.05 -3.09 5.94
N GLY A 343 -17.80 -3.92 6.67
CA GLY A 343 -19.24 -3.80 6.85
C GLY A 343 -20.09 -4.47 5.76
N TYR A 344 -19.50 -5.27 4.88
CA TYR A 344 -20.26 -6.07 3.91
C TYR A 344 -20.74 -7.37 4.56
N ASP A 345 -22.05 -7.61 4.56
CA ASP A 345 -22.63 -8.87 5.07
C ASP A 345 -22.49 -10.01 4.06
N MET A 346 -21.24 -10.42 3.82
CA MET A 346 -20.90 -11.54 2.94
C MET A 346 -19.65 -12.27 3.44
N ASP A 347 -19.59 -13.57 3.14
CA ASP A 347 -18.41 -14.39 3.44
C ASP A 347 -17.37 -14.28 2.33
N TYR A 348 -16.10 -14.35 2.71
CA TYR A 348 -15.01 -14.31 1.75
C TYR A 348 -15.04 -15.51 0.81
N LEU A 349 -15.01 -15.23 -0.49
CA LEU A 349 -14.81 -16.21 -1.55
C LEU A 349 -13.59 -15.81 -2.37
N PRO A 350 -12.58 -16.68 -2.51
CA PRO A 350 -11.40 -16.38 -3.30
C PRO A 350 -11.74 -16.08 -4.76
N VAL A 351 -11.09 -15.07 -5.33
CA VAL A 351 -11.28 -14.62 -6.71
C VAL A 351 -11.18 -15.76 -7.73
N GLU A 352 -10.32 -16.75 -7.48
CA GLU A 352 -10.12 -17.94 -8.31
C GLU A 352 -11.38 -18.82 -8.43
N LYS A 353 -12.39 -18.60 -7.57
CA LYS A 353 -13.66 -19.36 -7.55
C LYS A 353 -14.86 -18.56 -8.05
N ILE A 354 -14.76 -17.24 -8.15
CA ILE A 354 -15.92 -16.35 -8.40
C ILE A 354 -15.74 -15.38 -9.58
N ALA A 355 -14.50 -15.21 -10.06
CA ALA A 355 -14.19 -14.31 -11.17
C ALA A 355 -14.61 -14.88 -12.53
#